data_AF-A0A6V7HNW0-F1
#
_entry.id   AF-A0A6V7HNW0-F1
#
_cell.length_a   1.000
_cell.length_b   1.000
_cell.length_c   1.000
_cell.angle_alpha   90.00
_cell.angle_beta   90.00
_cell.angle_gamma   90.00
#
_symmetry.space_group_name_H-M   'P 1'
#
loop_
_entity.id
_entity.type
_entity.pdbx_description
1 polymer ?
#
loop_
_entity_poly.entity_id
_entity_poly.type
_entity_poly.pdbx_seq_one_letter_code
_entity_poly.pdbx_strand_id
1 'polypeptide(L)' 'GIAVPASLPLTYDFKVNRPFYYAIVKRVGASRDRGIVLFQGHYTNPE' A
#
# COMPACT_ATOMS: atom_id res chain seq x y z
N GLY A 1 20.85 30.14 -14.40
CA GLY A 1 19.62 29.32 -14.48
C GLY A 1 19.02 29.25 -13.09
N ILE A 2 17.70 29.38 -12.97
CA ILE A 2 17.00 29.27 -11.69
C ILE A 2 16.92 27.78 -11.34
N ALA A 3 17.53 27.38 -10.23
CA ALA A 3 17.47 26.01 -9.73
C ALA A 3 16.07 25.74 -9.16
N VAL A 4 15.36 24.75 -9.71
CA VAL A 4 14.09 24.26 -9.16
C VAL A 4 14.42 23.35 -7.98
N PRO A 5 13.92 23.62 -6.76
CA PRO A 5 14.18 22.75 -5.62
C PRO A 5 13.55 21.38 -5.83
N ALA A 6 14.34 20.32 -5.68
CA ALA A 6 13.85 18.96 -5.68
C ALA A 6 12.86 18.80 -4.52
N SER A 7 11.62 18.43 -4.82
CA SER A 7 10.61 18.12 -3.81
C SER A 7 11.14 17.02 -2.90
N LEU A 8 11.33 17.32 -1.61
CA LEU A 8 11.72 16.34 -0.62
C LEU A 8 10.70 15.19 -0.59
N PRO A 9 11.12 13.91 -0.43
CA PRO A 9 10.19 12.80 -0.33
C PRO A 9 9.26 13.01 0.86
N LEU A 10 7.96 13.09 0.60
CA LEU A 10 6.93 13.14 1.62
C LEU A 10 6.74 11.74 2.20
N THR A 11 7.22 11.51 3.41
CA THR A 11 6.95 10.28 4.15
C THR A 11 5.56 10.36 4.75
N TYR A 12 4.72 9.36 4.48
CA TYR A 12 3.40 9.23 5.11
C TYR A 12 3.47 8.19 6.24
N ASP A 13 3.08 8.59 7.45
CA ASP A 13 3.01 7.70 8.60
C ASP A 13 1.79 6.77 8.48
N PHE A 14 2.01 5.55 7.99
CA PHE A 14 0.95 4.56 7.83
C PHE A 14 0.82 3.68 9.08
N LYS A 15 -0.04 4.10 10.01
CA LYS A 15 -0.35 3.36 11.25
C LYS A 15 -1.63 2.54 11.10
N VAL A 16 -1.54 1.26 11.47
CA VAL A 16 -2.66 0.31 11.42
C VAL A 16 -3.07 -0.08 12.84
N ASN A 17 -3.61 0.90 13.59
CA ASN A 17 -4.00 0.76 15.00
C ASN A 17 -5.51 0.71 15.22
N ARG A 18 -6.27 0.47 14.14
CA ARG A 18 -7.73 0.34 14.11
C ARG A 18 -8.11 -0.79 13.15
N PRO A 19 -9.35 -1.30 13.20
CA PRO A 19 -9.80 -2.30 12.25
C PRO A 19 -9.53 -1.91 10.79
N PHE A 20 -9.09 -2.86 9.98
CA PHE A 20 -8.70 -2.61 8.60
C PHE A 20 -9.01 -3.81 7.70
N TYR A 21 -9.18 -3.54 6.40
CA TYR A 21 -9.29 -4.57 5.36
C TYR A 21 -7.92 -4.81 4.73
N TYR A 22 -7.66 -6.06 4.32
CA TYR A 22 -6.42 -6.40 3.63
C TYR A 22 -6.66 -7.45 2.54
N ALA A 23 -5.74 -7.47 1.57
CA ALA A 23 -5.65 -8.51 0.56
C ALA A 23 -4.19 -8.81 0.24
N ILE A 24 -3.86 -10.09 0.10
CA ILE A 24 -2.57 -10.57 -0.41
C ILE A 24 -2.77 -10.86 -1.89
N VAL A 25 -2.06 -10.12 -2.74
CA VAL A 25 -2.23 -10.17 -4.19
C VAL A 25 -0.95 -10.66 -4.85
N LYS A 26 -1.04 -11.75 -5.64
CA LYS A 26 0.02 -12.18 -6.54
C LYS A 26 -0.05 -11.38 -7.83
N ARG A 27 0.96 -10.56 -8.10
CA ARG A 27 1.08 -9.87 -9.40
C ARG A 27 1.40 -10.90 -10.49
N VAL A 28 0.72 -10.80 -11.63
CA VAL A 28 0.93 -11.70 -12.77
C VAL A 28 1.30 -10.87 -14.00
N GLY A 29 2.55 -11.05 -14.45
CA GLY A 29 3.13 -10.30 -15.57
C GLY A 29 3.70 -8.92 -15.16
N ALA A 30 4.04 -8.11 -16.16
CA ALA A 30 4.65 -6.79 -15.97
C ALA A 30 3.63 -5.66 -15.67
N SER A 31 2.33 -5.93 -15.85
CA SER A 31 1.28 -4.94 -15.60
C SER A 31 0.97 -4.87 -14.10
N ARG A 32 1.05 -3.66 -13.53
CA ARG A 32 0.72 -3.41 -12.12
C ARG A 32 -0.76 -3.64 -11.80
N ASP A 33 -1.60 -3.67 -12.83
CA ASP A 33 -3.06 -3.78 -12.72
C ASP A 33 -3.57 -5.23 -12.81
N ARG A 34 -2.67 -6.20 -13.10
CA ARG A 34 -3.01 -7.61 -13.18
C ARG A 34 -2.52 -8.35 -11.94
N GLY A 35 -3.44 -8.60 -11.02
CA GLY A 35 -3.19 -9.34 -9.78
C GLY A 35 -4.24 -10.40 -9.53
N ILE A 36 -3.82 -11.54 -8.99
CA ILE A 36 -4.71 -12.57 -8.46
C ILE A 36 -4.75 -12.40 -6.94
N VAL A 37 -5.95 -12.22 -6.38
CA VAL A 37 -6.15 -12.22 -4.93
C VAL A 37 -5.94 -13.64 -4.42
N LEU A 38 -4.91 -13.82 -3.56
CA LEU A 38 -4.63 -15.09 -2.91
C LEU A 38 -5.44 -15.23 -1.62
N PHE A 39 -5.46 -14.17 -0.82
CA PHE A 39 -6.18 -14.09 0.44
C PHE A 39 -6.75 -12.68 0.61
N GLN A 40 -7.89 -12.56 1.28
CA GLN A 40 -8.46 -11.28 1.67
C GLN A 40 -9.24 -11.42 2.97
N GLY A 41 -9.39 -10.33 3.71
CA GLY A 41 -10.13 -10.34 4.95
C GLY A 41 -10.25 -8.96 5.59
N HIS A 42 -10.77 -8.97 6.80
CA HIS A 42 -10.81 -7.83 7.68
C HIS A 42 -10.23 -8.21 9.03
N TYR A 43 -9.50 -7.30 9.64
CA TYR A 43 -8.98 -7.43 11.00
C TYR A 43 -9.74 -6.46 11.89
N THR A 44 -10.36 -6.98 12.95
CA THR A 44 -11.22 -6.20 13.86
C THR A 44 -10.77 -6.21 15.31
N ASN A 45 -9.87 -7.13 15.72
CA ASN A 45 -9.43 -7.20 17.11
C ASN A 45 -8.01 -7.79 17.27
N PRO A 46 -7.08 -7.09 17.95
CA PRO A 46 -5.89 -7.69 18.54
C PRO A 46 -6.26 -8.39 19.84
N GLU A 47 -6.69 -9.64 19.78
CA GLU A 47 -6.52 -10.53 20.93
C GLU A 47 -5.03 -10.87 21.12
#